data_AF-A0A9W9YDJ4-F1
#
_entry.id   AF-A0A9W9YDJ4-F1
#
_cell.length_a   1.000
_cell.length_b   1.000
_cell.length_c   1.000
_cell.angle_alpha   90.00
_cell.angle_beta   90.00
_cell.angle_gamma   90.00
#
_symmetry.space_group_name_H-M   'P 1'
#
loop_
_entity.id
_entity.type
_entity.pdbx_description
1 polymer ?
#
loop_
_entity_poly.entity_id
_entity_poly.type
_entity_poly.pdbx_seq_one_letter_code
_entity_poly.pdbx_strand_id
1 'polypeptide(L)'
;MSDHVITESLLWHTLKKLGIEPKVEHKVFGDPEKLISQEFVRQCYVDRKKVLGGDEAAYEYRWGSRAEKELTKRQVLHFVSELYDTQWTIGHPQ
;
A
#
# COMPACT_ATOMS: atom_id res chain seq x y z
N MET A 1 -4.91 7.46 -11.35
CA MET A 1 -3.67 6.68 -11.11
C MET A 1 -3.82 5.26 -11.65
N SER A 2 -4.68 5.10 -12.66
CA SER A 2 -5.52 3.94 -12.93
C SER A 2 -4.81 2.72 -13.52
N ASP A 3 -3.66 2.92 -14.16
CA ASP A 3 -3.11 1.89 -15.05
C ASP A 3 -2.07 0.97 -14.38
N HIS A 4 -1.85 1.12 -13.07
CA HIS A 4 -0.86 0.32 -12.34
C HIS A 4 -1.56 -0.68 -11.42
N VAL A 5 -1.31 -1.95 -11.69
CA VAL A 5 -1.74 -3.09 -10.88
C VAL A 5 -0.53 -3.59 -10.10
N ILE A 6 -0.72 -3.90 -8.82
CA ILE A 6 0.32 -4.54 -8.01
C ILE A 6 -0.20 -5.86 -7.43
N THR A 7 0.67 -6.85 -7.34
CA THR A 7 0.36 -8.12 -6.68
C THR A 7 0.43 -7.95 -5.16
N GLU A 8 -0.35 -8.75 -4.43
CA GLU A 8 -0.35 -8.78 -2.96
C GLU A 8 1.07 -9.02 -2.40
N SER A 9 1.84 -9.92 -3.01
CA SER A 9 3.22 -10.19 -2.62
C SER A 9 4.13 -8.96 -2.76
N LEU A 10 4.00 -8.20 -3.85
CA LEU A 10 4.79 -6.98 -4.06
C LEU A 10 4.37 -5.86 -3.10
N LEU A 11 3.06 -5.75 -2.83
CA LEU A 11 2.52 -4.80 -1.86
C LEU A 11 3.13 -5.05 -0.47
N TRP A 12 3.06 -6.28 0.03
CA TRP A 12 3.60 -6.63 1.35
C TRP A 12 5.13 -6.53 1.41
N HIS A 13 5.84 -6.92 0.34
CA HIS A 13 7.29 -6.72 0.27
C HIS A 13 7.69 -5.25 0.40
N THR A 14 6.89 -4.34 -0.17
CA THR A 14 7.14 -2.89 -0.10
C THR A 14 6.81 -2.34 1.28
N LEU A 15 5.64 -2.71 1.84
CA LEU A 15 5.19 -2.26 3.16
C LEU A 15 6.11 -2.73 4.29
N LYS A 16 6.71 -3.92 4.16
CA LYS A 16 7.69 -4.44 5.12
C LYS A 16 8.91 -3.53 5.28
N LYS A 17 9.34 -2.84 4.21
CA LYS A 17 10.44 -1.86 4.26
C LYS A 17 10.08 -0.61 5.07
N LEU A 18 8.78 -0.37 5.26
CA LEU A 18 8.23 0.71 6.09
C LEU A 18 7.84 0.23 7.51
N GLY A 19 8.19 -1.01 7.86
CA GLY A 19 7.85 -1.61 9.17
C GLY A 19 6.40 -2.07 9.30
N ILE A 20 5.68 -2.23 8.18
CA ILE A 20 4.30 -2.69 8.14
C ILE A 20 4.27 -4.11 7.59
N GLU A 21 3.84 -5.07 8.39
CA GLU A 21 3.81 -6.49 8.03
C GLU A 21 2.39 -7.05 8.15
N PRO A 22 2.00 -8.00 7.27
CA PRO A 22 0.72 -8.68 7.42
C PRO A 22 0.71 -9.53 8.69
N LYS A 23 -0.47 -9.71 9.30
CA LYS A 23 -0.69 -10.52 10.52
C LYS A 23 0.01 -10.02 11.80
N VAL A 24 0.74 -8.91 11.74
CA VAL A 24 1.36 -8.27 12.91
C VAL A 24 0.58 -7.01 13.23
N GLU A 25 0.09 -6.89 14.47
CA GLU A 25 -0.61 -5.69 14.90
C GLU A 25 0.35 -4.50 14.97
N HIS A 26 0.05 -3.45 14.21
CA HIS A 26 0.81 -2.22 14.18
C HIS A 26 0.22 -1.22 15.19
N LYS A 27 1.07 -0.62 16.03
CA LYS A 27 0.65 0.29 17.12
C LYS A 27 -0.31 1.40 16.70
N VAL A 28 -0.19 1.88 15.45
CA VAL A 28 -1.04 2.95 14.90
C VAL A 28 -2.16 2.41 14.00
N PHE A 29 -1.89 1.34 13.25
CA PHE A 29 -2.81 0.89 12.19
C PHE A 29 -3.68 -0.30 12.61
N GLY A 30 -3.46 -0.84 13.81
CA GLY A 30 -4.07 -2.10 14.23
C GLY A 30 -3.63 -3.22 13.30
N ASP A 31 -4.59 -4.00 12.80
CA ASP A 31 -4.36 -5.04 11.80
C ASP A 31 -4.20 -4.44 10.39
N PRO A 32 -2.97 -4.40 9.82
CA PRO A 32 -2.73 -3.80 8.51
C PRO A 32 -3.37 -4.59 7.37
N GLU A 33 -3.49 -5.91 7.52
CA GLU A 33 -4.08 -6.79 6.50
C GLU A 33 -5.58 -6.51 6.39
N LYS A 34 -6.27 -6.40 7.52
CA LYS A 34 -7.68 -6.01 7.55
C LYS A 34 -7.89 -4.58 7.03
N LEU A 35 -7.03 -3.64 7.43
CA LEU A 35 -7.13 -2.25 6.99
C LEU A 35 -7.07 -2.13 5.47
N ILE A 36 -6.09 -2.79 4.84
CA ILE A 36 -5.88 -2.72 3.39
C ILE A 36 -6.91 -3.56 2.63
N SER A 37 -7.17 -4.79 3.06
CA SER A 37 -8.00 -5.74 2.30
C SER A 37 -9.50 -5.54 2.48
N GLN A 38 -9.93 -4.86 3.55
CA GLN A 38 -11.34 -4.63 3.86
C GLN A 38 -11.67 -3.14 3.93
N GLU A 39 -11.00 -2.38 4.80
CA GLU A 39 -11.45 -1.02 5.08
C GLU A 39 -11.16 -0.05 3.93
N PHE A 40 -9.96 -0.08 3.35
CA PHE A 40 -9.66 0.74 2.16
C PHE A 40 -10.43 0.30 0.91
N VAL A 41 -10.82 -0.97 0.83
CA VAL A 41 -11.74 -1.46 -0.21
C VAL A 41 -13.14 -0.89 0.01
N ARG A 42 -13.66 -0.97 1.24
CA ARG A 42 -14.98 -0.42 1.63
C ARG A 42 -15.08 1.08 1.39
N GLN A 43 -13.98 1.80 1.60
CA GLN A 43 -13.89 3.24 1.37
C GLN A 43 -13.57 3.62 -0.09
N CYS A 44 -13.44 2.64 -1.00
CA CYS A 44 -13.12 2.84 -2.41
C CYS A 44 -11.76 3.52 -2.67
N TYR A 45 -10.80 3.42 -1.73
CA TYR A 45 -9.43 3.89 -1.93
C TYR A 45 -8.58 2.89 -2.72
N VAL A 46 -8.81 1.60 -2.52
CA VAL A 46 -8.16 0.53 -3.27
C VAL A 46 -9.20 -0.45 -3.80
N ASP A 47 -9.01 -0.92 -5.03
CA ASP A 47 -9.75 -2.04 -5.58
C ASP A 47 -8.93 -3.31 -5.39
N ARG A 48 -9.57 -4.37 -4.88
CA ARG A 48 -8.94 -5.68 -4.64
C ARG A 48 -9.62 -6.73 -5.49
N LYS A 49 -8.85 -7.44 -6.32
CA LYS A 49 -9.35 -8.50 -7.20
C LYS A 49 -8.60 -9.81 -6.96
N LYS A 50 -9.34 -10.91 -6.84
CA LYS A 50 -8.74 -12.25 -6.79
C LYS A 50 -8.31 -12.67 -8.21
N VAL A 51 -7.08 -13.16 -8.34
CA VAL A 51 -6.56 -13.71 -9.60
C VAL A 51 -6.98 -15.17 -9.69
N LEU A 52 -7.54 -15.57 -10.84
CA LEU A 52 -7.93 -16.95 -11.13
C LEU A 52 -6.78 -17.62 -11.89
N GLY A 53 -6.33 -18.80 -11.43
CA GLY A 53 -5.35 -19.62 -12.14
C GLY A 53 -3.96 -19.74 -11.52
N GLY A 54 -3.75 -19.30 -10.27
CA GLY A 54 -2.54 -19.59 -9.49
C GLY A 54 -2.78 -20.70 -8.47
N ASP A 55 -1.72 -21.43 -8.11
CA ASP A 55 -1.73 -22.51 -7.10
C ASP A 55 -2.00 -21.96 -5.67
N GLU A 56 -1.90 -20.64 -5.48
CA GLU A 56 -2.27 -19.92 -4.25
C GLU A 56 -3.28 -18.80 -4.55
N ALA A 57 -4.11 -18.46 -3.57
CA ALA A 57 -5.10 -17.39 -3.66
C ALA A 57 -4.43 -16.01 -3.77
N ALA A 58 -3.94 -15.66 -4.95
CA ALA A 58 -3.28 -14.38 -5.20
C ALA A 58 -4.31 -13.26 -5.41
N TYR A 59 -4.02 -12.09 -4.81
CA TYR A 59 -4.80 -10.87 -5.01
C TYR A 59 -3.99 -9.82 -5.76
N GLU A 60 -4.69 -9.03 -6.56
CA GLU A 60 -4.21 -7.83 -7.21
C GLU A 60 -4.89 -6.61 -6.61
N TYR A 61 -4.12 -5.53 -6.48
CA TYR A 61 -4.57 -4.25 -5.97
C TYR A 61 -4.42 -3.16 -7.02
N ARG A 62 -5.39 -2.24 -7.04
CA ARG A 62 -5.42 -1.04 -7.88
C ARG A 62 -5.91 0.14 -7.07
N TRP A 63 -5.69 1.36 -7.57
CA TRP A 63 -6.34 2.55 -7.02
C TRP A 63 -7.85 2.48 -7.26
N GLY A 64 -8.62 2.68 -6.20
CA GLY A 64 -10.07 2.75 -6.29
C GLY A 64 -10.56 4.15 -6.66
N SER A 65 -11.83 4.24 -7.05
CA SER A 65 -12.44 5.47 -7.58
C SER A 65 -12.34 6.70 -6.66
N ARG A 66 -12.26 6.51 -5.33
CA ARG A 66 -12.10 7.61 -4.39
C ARG A 66 -10.68 8.17 -4.42
N ALA A 67 -9.68 7.29 -4.42
CA ALA A 67 -8.29 7.72 -4.51
C ALA A 67 -8.00 8.50 -5.79
N GLU A 68 -8.62 8.11 -6.91
CA GLU A 68 -8.44 8.82 -8.18
C GLU A 68 -9.03 10.24 -8.17
N LYS A 69 -10.05 10.49 -7.34
CA LYS A 69 -10.68 11.80 -7.19
C LYS A 69 -9.96 12.67 -6.19
N GLU A 70 -9.48 12.08 -5.10
CA GLU A 70 -8.89 12.82 -3.97
C GLU A 70 -7.38 13.04 -4.11
N LEU A 71 -6.68 12.18 -4.86
CA LEU A 71 -5.22 12.19 -4.94
C LEU A 71 -4.74 12.32 -6.38
N THR A 72 -3.73 13.16 -6.58
CA THR A 72 -2.98 13.24 -7.83
C THR A 72 -1.68 12.46 -7.74
N LYS A 73 -1.18 11.94 -8.88
CA LYS A 73 0.11 11.23 -8.95
C LYS A 73 1.26 12.08 -8.37
N ARG A 74 1.20 13.40 -8.57
CA ARG A 74 2.17 14.35 -8.01
C ARG A 74 2.15 14.40 -6.48
N GLN A 75 0.98 14.46 -5.86
CA GLN A 75 0.86 14.46 -4.39
C GLN A 75 1.42 13.19 -3.77
N VAL A 76 1.11 12.02 -4.37
CA VAL A 76 1.65 10.74 -3.88
C VAL A 76 3.16 10.68 -4.07
N LEU A 77 3.70 11.12 -5.21
CA LEU A 77 5.15 11.15 -5.41
C LEU A 77 5.86 12.10 -4.43
N HIS A 78 5.28 13.27 -4.15
CA HIS A 78 5.83 14.21 -3.16
C HIS A 78 5.89 13.59 -1.77
N PHE A 79 4.77 12.99 -1.33
CA PHE A 79 4.72 12.30 -0.03
C PHE A 79 5.75 11.17 0.06
N VAL A 80 5.88 10.37 -1.00
CA VAL A 80 6.88 9.30 -1.05
C VAL A 80 8.30 9.87 -1.00
N SER A 81 8.60 10.96 -1.71
CA SER A 81 9.92 11.59 -1.65
C SER A 81 10.26 12.10 -0.24
N GLU A 82 9.30 12.71 0.46
CA GLU A 82 9.50 13.19 1.83
C GLU A 82 9.77 12.03 2.81
N LEU A 83 9.08 10.90 2.64
CA LEU A 83 9.32 9.70 3.45
C LEU A 83 10.74 9.14 3.26
N TYR A 84 11.25 9.12 2.02
CA TYR A 84 12.59 8.61 1.76
C TYR A 84 13.70 9.60 2.13
N ASP A 85 13.46 10.91 1.99
CA ASP A 85 14.40 11.94 2.43
C ASP A 85 14.52 11.97 3.97
N THR A 86 13.40 11.79 4.68
CA THR A 86 13.41 11.66 6.14
C THR A 86 14.04 10.35 6.63
N GLN A 87 13.97 9.25 5.86
CA GLN A 87 14.71 8.03 6.19
C GLN A 87 16.23 8.21 6.02
N TRP A 88 16.69 8.96 5.01
CA TRP A 88 18.11 9.22 4.77
C TRP A 88 18.77 9.99 5.92
N THR A 89 18.06 10.94 6.53
CA THR A 89 18.59 11.78 7.62
C THR A 89 18.69 11.10 8.98
N ILE A 90 17.96 9.99 9.22
CA ILE A 90 17.98 9.26 10.50
C ILE A 90 19.04 8.14 10.48
N GLY A 91 19.53 7.73 9.31
CA GLY A 91 20.47 6.61 9.13
C GLY A 91 21.94 6.98 8.92
N HIS A 92 22.29 8.27 8.79
CA HIS A 92 23.67 8.71 8.55
C HIS A 92 24.09 9.85 9.49
N PRO A 93 25.04 9.62 10.42
CA PRO A 93 25.77 10.72 11.03
C PRO A 93 26.74 11.30 9.99
N GLN A 94 26.84 12.63 9.93
CA GLN A 94 27.95 13.30 9.24
C GLN A 94 29.28 13.00 9.90
#